data_AF-A0A652KQJ6-F1
#
_entry.id   AF-A0A652KQJ6-F1
#
_cell.length_a   1.000
_cell.length_b   1.000
_cell.length_c   1.000
_cell.angle_alpha   90.00
_cell.angle_beta   90.00
_cell.angle_gamma   90.00
#
_symmetry.space_group_name_H-M   'P 1'
#
loop_
_entity.id
_entity.type
_entity.pdbx_description
1 polymer ?
#
loop_
_entity_poly.entity_id
_entity_poly.type
_entity_poly.pdbx_seq_one_letter_code
_entity_poly.pdbx_strand_id
1 'polypeptide(L)'
;MSRTPSPTAQDFVPFATAALDFHRALNLPGGPLVTSRAELDTLHAHLVSVHGLLDAHAARTGQLVPIEGDQLRAARTRIWQAADHVHAAYHAAPRPDSGEVPEPEACQAGLPEGAPELTICQRHQRAAHLVRRRTTPADLHAPFTGLVRR
;
A
#
# COMPACT_ATOMS: atom_id res chain seq x y z
N MET A 1 13.59 -30.07 28.79
CA MET A 1 14.07 -28.95 27.96
C MET A 1 13.15 -27.77 28.19
N SER A 2 13.61 -26.77 28.95
CA SER A 2 12.82 -25.59 29.30
C SER A 2 12.65 -24.70 28.07
N ARG A 3 11.40 -24.46 27.68
CA ARG A 3 11.05 -23.41 26.70
C ARG A 3 11.36 -22.08 27.37
N THR A 4 12.51 -21.47 27.06
CA THR A 4 12.67 -20.04 27.29
C THR A 4 11.55 -19.34 26.53
N PRO A 5 10.68 -18.55 27.21
CA PRO A 5 9.71 -17.75 26.49
C PRO A 5 10.50 -16.85 25.53
N SER A 6 10.17 -16.93 24.24
CA SER A 6 10.59 -15.90 23.30
C SER A 6 10.28 -14.54 23.91
N PRO A 7 11.15 -13.53 23.77
CA PRO A 7 10.78 -12.18 24.16
C PRO A 7 9.43 -11.89 23.51
N THR A 8 8.43 -11.64 24.35
CA THR A 8 7.09 -11.27 23.91
C THR A 8 7.25 -10.22 22.83
N ALA A 9 6.76 -10.49 21.61
CA ALA A 9 6.73 -9.51 20.56
C ALA A 9 6.18 -8.23 21.19
N GLN A 10 7.01 -7.19 21.28
CA GLN A 10 6.58 -5.94 21.88
C GLN A 10 5.32 -5.52 21.13
N ASP A 11 4.25 -5.25 21.87
CA ASP A 11 2.98 -4.90 21.25
C ASP A 11 3.08 -3.48 20.68
N PHE A 12 3.46 -3.42 19.41
CA PHE A 12 3.59 -2.16 18.67
C PHE A 12 2.25 -1.70 18.08
N VAL A 13 1.20 -2.51 18.16
CA VAL A 13 -0.11 -2.19 17.56
C VAL A 13 -0.69 -0.91 18.16
N PRO A 14 -0.68 -0.69 19.50
CA PRO A 14 -1.14 0.57 20.08
C PRO A 14 -0.41 1.80 19.52
N PHE A 15 0.91 1.70 19.28
CA PHE A 15 1.69 2.80 18.73
C PHE A 15 1.36 3.06 17.26
N ALA A 16 1.21 2.00 16.45
CA ALA A 16 0.82 2.11 15.06
C ALA A 16 -0.60 2.69 14.90
N THR A 17 -1.54 2.22 15.72
CA THR A 17 -2.91 2.75 15.77
C THR A 17 -2.91 4.21 16.21
N ALA A 18 -2.20 4.56 17.29
CA ALA A 18 -2.08 5.94 17.73
C ALA A 18 -1.47 6.83 16.64
N ALA A 19 -0.44 6.37 15.93
CA ALA A 19 0.15 7.11 14.82
C ALA A 19 -0.84 7.37 13.68
N LEU A 20 -1.68 6.39 13.33
CA LEU A 20 -2.76 6.57 12.35
C LEU A 20 -3.83 7.54 12.85
N ASP A 21 -4.21 7.45 14.13
CA ASP A 21 -5.17 8.35 14.75
C ASP A 21 -4.65 9.80 14.83
N PHE A 22 -3.38 9.99 15.19
CA PHE A 22 -2.71 11.29 15.13
C PHE A 22 -2.65 11.81 13.71
N HIS A 23 -2.28 10.97 12.74
CA HIS A 23 -2.27 11.35 11.34
C HIS A 23 -3.65 11.82 10.89
N ARG A 24 -4.71 11.09 11.25
CA ARG A 24 -6.09 11.49 11.00
C ARG A 24 -6.44 12.80 11.69
N ALA A 25 -6.21 12.91 13.00
CA ALA A 25 -6.63 14.08 13.78
C ALA A 25 -5.94 15.38 13.33
N LEU A 26 -4.67 15.30 12.93
CA LEU A 26 -3.87 16.46 12.52
C LEU A 26 -4.05 16.82 11.04
N ASN A 27 -4.19 15.84 10.16
CA ASN A 27 -4.24 16.07 8.71
C ASN A 27 -5.66 16.04 8.11
N LEU A 28 -6.66 15.58 8.87
CA LEU A 28 -8.07 15.54 8.45
C LEU A 28 -9.04 16.40 9.32
N PRO A 29 -8.67 17.55 9.92
CA PRO A 29 -9.62 18.31 10.73
C PRO A 29 -10.65 19.00 9.83
N GLY A 30 -11.88 18.47 9.78
CA GLY A 30 -13.01 19.09 9.07
C GLY A 30 -12.77 19.34 7.58
N GLY A 31 -11.93 18.50 6.95
CA GLY A 31 -11.43 18.69 5.59
C GLY A 31 -12.50 18.74 4.49
N PRO A 32 -12.10 19.05 3.24
CA PRO A 32 -13.01 19.14 2.10
C PRO A 32 -13.86 17.87 1.92
N LEU A 33 -15.03 17.98 1.28
CA LEU A 33 -15.88 16.82 0.95
C LEU A 33 -15.18 15.77 0.06
N VAL A 34 -14.06 16.13 -0.56
CA VAL A 34 -13.26 15.30 -1.47
C VAL A 34 -11.89 15.06 -0.85
N THR A 35 -11.44 13.80 -0.87
CA THR A 35 -10.11 13.39 -0.39
C THR A 35 -9.01 14.16 -1.11
N SER A 36 -8.11 14.79 -0.35
CA SER A 36 -7.03 15.57 -0.92
C SER A 36 -5.90 14.70 -1.49
N ARG A 37 -5.08 15.25 -2.39
CA ARG A 37 -3.89 14.58 -2.91
C ARG A 37 -2.88 14.19 -1.83
N ALA A 38 -2.73 15.02 -0.79
CA ALA A 38 -1.84 14.74 0.34
C ALA A 38 -2.32 13.53 1.17
N GLU A 39 -3.63 13.39 1.35
CA GLU A 39 -4.24 12.23 2.00
C GLU A 39 -4.02 10.96 1.17
N LEU A 40 -4.21 11.05 -0.15
CA LEU A 40 -3.99 9.93 -1.06
C LEU A 40 -2.52 9.47 -1.10
N ASP A 41 -1.55 10.40 -1.09
CA ASP A 41 -0.12 10.05 -0.96
C ASP A 41 0.17 9.33 0.37
N THR A 42 -0.40 9.81 1.48
CA THR A 42 -0.19 9.18 2.78
C THR A 42 -0.82 7.78 2.84
N LEU A 43 -2.05 7.62 2.38
CA LEU A 43 -2.71 6.31 2.29
C LEU A 43 -1.89 5.33 1.45
N HIS A 44 -1.38 5.80 0.31
CA HIS A 44 -0.47 5.02 -0.53
C HIS A 44 0.81 4.61 0.21
N ALA A 45 1.42 5.52 0.97
CA ALA A 45 2.62 5.24 1.76
C ALA A 45 2.39 4.13 2.78
N HIS A 46 1.24 4.16 3.48
CA HIS A 46 0.86 3.13 4.44
C HIS A 46 0.64 1.78 3.75
N LEU A 47 -0.09 1.74 2.63
CA LEU A 47 -0.32 0.51 1.88
C LEU A 47 0.98 -0.10 1.35
N VAL A 48 1.91 0.69 0.83
CA VAL A 48 3.23 0.20 0.38
C VAL A 48 4.05 -0.35 1.55
N SER A 49 3.96 0.28 2.72
CA SER A 49 4.65 -0.20 3.93
C SER A 49 4.09 -1.56 4.39
N VAL A 50 2.76 -1.70 4.41
CA VAL A 50 2.08 -2.98 4.71
C VAL A 50 2.43 -4.05 3.67
N HIS A 51 2.48 -3.69 2.38
CA HIS A 51 2.92 -4.61 1.33
C HIS A 51 4.33 -5.14 1.60
N GLY A 52 5.28 -4.27 1.95
CA GLY A 52 6.65 -4.68 2.30
C GLY A 52 6.73 -5.59 3.53
N LEU A 53 5.91 -5.32 4.54
CA LEU A 53 5.80 -6.17 5.73
C LEU A 53 5.29 -7.58 5.36
N LEU A 54 4.17 -7.66 4.64
CA LEU A 54 3.60 -8.93 4.20
C LEU A 54 4.56 -9.71 3.31
N ASP A 55 5.30 -9.04 2.42
CA ASP A 55 6.32 -9.67 1.58
C ASP A 55 7.43 -10.33 2.41
N ALA A 56 7.95 -9.63 3.43
CA ALA A 56 8.96 -10.18 4.31
C ALA A 56 8.45 -11.40 5.10
N HIS A 57 7.20 -11.38 5.57
CA HIS A 57 6.58 -12.50 6.26
C HIS A 57 6.31 -13.67 5.30
N ALA A 58 5.75 -13.42 4.12
CA ALA A 58 5.51 -14.43 3.11
C ALA A 58 6.81 -15.18 2.72
N ALA A 59 7.93 -14.46 2.57
CA ALA A 59 9.22 -15.06 2.26
C ALA A 59 9.74 -15.96 3.40
N ARG A 60 9.68 -15.51 4.66
CA ARG A 60 10.16 -16.30 5.80
C ARG A 60 9.26 -17.49 6.10
N THR A 61 7.94 -17.27 6.14
CA THR A 61 6.96 -18.32 6.46
C THR A 61 6.91 -19.35 5.34
N GLY A 62 6.91 -18.94 4.07
CA GLY A 62 6.79 -19.87 2.94
C GLY A 62 7.94 -20.87 2.81
N GLN A 63 9.12 -20.59 3.37
CA GLN A 63 10.24 -21.53 3.42
C GLN A 63 10.01 -22.69 4.39
N LEU A 64 9.20 -22.48 5.43
CA LEU A 64 8.97 -23.45 6.50
C LEU A 64 7.57 -24.07 6.43
N VAL A 65 6.58 -23.25 6.05
CA VAL A 65 5.15 -23.58 6.01
C VAL A 65 4.57 -23.05 4.68
N PRO A 66 4.67 -23.82 3.57
CA PRO A 66 4.31 -23.33 2.24
C PRO A 66 2.87 -22.80 2.14
N ILE A 67 1.90 -23.54 2.65
CA ILE A 67 0.48 -23.16 2.58
C ILE A 67 0.18 -21.83 3.28
N GLU A 68 0.79 -21.59 4.44
CA GLU A 68 0.65 -20.32 5.14
C GLU A 68 1.34 -19.18 4.37
N GLY A 69 2.52 -19.45 3.81
CA GLY A 69 3.21 -18.54 2.91
C GLY A 69 2.38 -18.15 1.69
N ASP A 70 1.59 -19.07 1.13
CA ASP A 70 0.70 -18.82 0.00
C ASP A 70 -0.41 -17.83 0.38
N GLN A 71 -1.00 -17.99 1.57
CA GLN A 71 -2.02 -17.06 2.08
C GLN A 71 -1.44 -15.65 2.31
N LEU A 72 -0.22 -15.57 2.85
CA LEU A 72 0.47 -14.29 3.03
C LEU A 72 0.83 -13.63 1.69
N ARG A 73 1.22 -14.40 0.66
CA ARG A 73 1.41 -13.89 -0.70
C ARG A 73 0.12 -13.38 -1.31
N ALA A 74 -0.99 -14.08 -1.12
CA ALA A 74 -2.30 -13.63 -1.57
C ALA A 74 -2.69 -12.30 -0.90
N ALA A 75 -2.53 -12.19 0.42
CA ALA A 75 -2.75 -10.95 1.16
C ALA A 75 -1.87 -9.80 0.65
N ARG A 76 -0.56 -10.05 0.47
CA ARG A 76 0.39 -9.08 -0.12
C ARG A 76 -0.11 -8.56 -1.47
N THR A 77 -0.57 -9.47 -2.35
CA THR A 77 -1.10 -9.11 -3.67
C THR A 77 -2.33 -8.19 -3.56
N ARG A 78 -3.25 -8.44 -2.61
CA ARG A 78 -4.42 -7.56 -2.41
C ARG A 78 -4.04 -6.18 -1.92
N ILE A 79 -3.05 -6.08 -1.03
CA ILE A 79 -2.55 -4.78 -0.57
C ILE A 79 -1.91 -4.00 -1.72
N TRP A 80 -1.20 -4.67 -2.63
CA TRP A 80 -0.70 -4.03 -3.85
C TRP A 80 -1.84 -3.47 -4.71
N GLN A 81 -2.91 -4.25 -4.94
CA GLN A 81 -4.07 -3.79 -5.72
C GLN A 81 -4.75 -2.57 -5.08
N ALA A 82 -4.88 -2.56 -3.75
CA ALA A 82 -5.37 -1.39 -3.04
C ALA A 82 -4.47 -0.17 -3.26
N ALA A 83 -3.14 -0.34 -3.18
CA ALA A 83 -2.19 0.74 -3.44
C ALA A 83 -2.26 1.25 -4.90
N ASP A 84 -2.49 0.37 -5.87
CA ASP A 84 -2.68 0.73 -7.27
C ASP A 84 -3.94 1.57 -7.48
N HIS A 85 -5.06 1.19 -6.87
CA HIS A 85 -6.30 1.98 -6.90
C HIS A 85 -6.15 3.34 -6.22
N VAL A 86 -5.46 3.43 -5.08
CA VAL A 86 -5.20 4.72 -4.41
C VAL A 86 -4.31 5.61 -5.28
N HIS A 87 -3.31 5.03 -5.95
CA HIS A 87 -2.46 5.77 -6.89
C HIS A 87 -3.27 6.29 -8.11
N ALA A 88 -4.18 5.49 -8.65
CA ALA A 88 -5.09 5.94 -9.71
C ALA A 88 -6.01 7.07 -9.22
N ALA A 89 -6.53 6.96 -8.00
CA ALA A 89 -7.34 8.01 -7.38
C ALA A 89 -6.57 9.32 -7.20
N TYR A 90 -5.27 9.26 -6.86
CA TYR A 90 -4.40 10.44 -6.79
C TYR A 90 -4.31 11.17 -8.13
N HIS A 91 -4.17 10.43 -9.23
CA HIS A 91 -4.15 11.03 -10.56
C HIS A 91 -5.50 11.64 -10.98
N ALA A 92 -6.61 11.08 -10.50
CA ALA A 92 -7.95 11.62 -10.72
C ALA A 92 -8.30 12.79 -9.78
N ALA A 93 -7.51 13.03 -8.73
CA ALA A 93 -7.79 14.08 -7.75
C ALA A 93 -7.37 15.47 -8.27
N PRO A 94 -8.16 16.52 -7.99
CA PRO A 94 -7.82 17.90 -8.32
C PRO A 94 -6.46 18.34 -7.77
N ARG A 95 -5.77 19.20 -8.52
CA ARG A 95 -4.52 19.82 -8.04
C ARG A 95 -4.78 20.83 -6.93
N PRO A 96 -3.88 20.96 -5.94
CA PRO A 96 -4.06 21.92 -4.85
C PRO A 96 -4.12 23.37 -5.34
N ASP A 97 -3.27 23.74 -6.30
CA ASP A 97 -3.10 25.13 -6.73
C ASP A 97 -4.10 25.58 -7.80
N SER A 98 -4.44 24.69 -8.75
CA SER A 98 -5.35 25.03 -9.85
C SER A 98 -6.78 24.55 -9.64
N GLY A 99 -7.01 23.57 -8.76
CA GLY A 99 -8.31 22.89 -8.62
C GLY A 99 -8.72 22.07 -9.84
N GLU A 100 -7.88 22.01 -10.87
CA GLU A 100 -8.14 21.25 -12.09
C GLU A 100 -7.77 19.77 -11.87
N VAL A 101 -8.58 18.88 -12.45
CA VAL A 101 -8.22 17.48 -12.60
C VAL A 101 -7.26 17.39 -13.79
N PRO A 102 -6.03 16.87 -13.62
CA PRO A 102 -5.10 16.75 -14.73
C PRO A 102 -5.61 15.78 -15.80
N GLU A 103 -5.38 16.13 -17.06
CA GLU A 103 -5.44 15.14 -18.13
C GLU A 103 -4.33 14.09 -17.96
N PRO A 104 -4.56 12.82 -18.35
CA PRO A 104 -3.58 11.74 -18.22
C PRO A 104 -2.20 12.08 -18.82
N GLU A 105 -2.18 12.77 -19.96
CA GLU A 105 -0.98 13.19 -20.67
C GLU A 105 -0.18 14.24 -19.88
N ALA A 106 -0.86 15.12 -19.13
CA ALA A 106 -0.21 16.10 -18.28
C ALA A 106 0.53 15.43 -17.12
N CYS A 107 -0.03 14.37 -16.54
CA CYS A 107 0.67 13.57 -15.53
C CYS A 107 1.87 12.80 -16.09
N GLN A 108 1.82 12.36 -17.35
CA GLN A 108 2.92 11.64 -17.99
C GLN A 108 4.12 12.54 -18.34
N ALA A 109 3.89 13.83 -18.60
CA ALA A 109 4.94 14.77 -18.95
C ALA A 109 5.95 15.05 -17.82
N GLY A 110 5.72 14.53 -16.60
CA GLY A 110 6.67 14.58 -15.47
C GLY A 110 6.96 15.98 -14.92
N LEU A 111 6.19 16.98 -15.35
CA LEU A 111 6.46 18.40 -15.13
C LEU A 111 5.34 19.27 -14.51
N PRO A 112 4.13 18.81 -14.12
CA PRO A 112 3.14 19.80 -13.71
C PRO A 112 3.41 20.49 -12.36
N GLU A 113 4.10 19.82 -11.43
CA GLU A 113 4.13 20.23 -10.00
C GLU A 113 5.56 20.38 -9.43
N GLY A 114 6.60 20.16 -10.24
CA GLY A 114 7.99 20.17 -9.78
C GLY A 114 8.39 18.89 -9.02
N ALA A 115 9.69 18.64 -8.95
CA ALA A 115 10.28 17.39 -8.45
C ALA A 115 9.95 16.93 -7.00
N PRO A 116 9.43 17.76 -6.04
CA PRO A 116 9.14 17.26 -4.70
C PRO A 116 7.77 16.55 -4.51
N GLU A 117 6.79 16.69 -5.42
CA GLU A 117 5.47 16.02 -5.28
C GLU A 117 5.38 14.66 -6.02
N LEU A 118 6.47 14.22 -6.65
CA LEU A 118 6.56 12.92 -7.34
C LEU A 118 6.81 11.73 -6.38
N THR A 119 6.71 11.93 -5.06
CA THR A 119 6.97 10.89 -4.04
C THR A 119 6.07 9.68 -4.24
N ILE A 120 4.78 9.89 -4.47
CA ILE A 120 3.80 8.81 -4.67
C ILE A 120 4.12 8.00 -5.94
N CYS A 121 4.38 8.67 -7.07
CA CYS A 121 4.69 8.04 -8.36
C CYS A 121 5.98 7.22 -8.28
N GLN A 122 7.04 7.79 -7.71
CA GLN A 122 8.32 7.10 -7.53
C GLN A 122 8.19 5.89 -6.59
N ARG A 123 7.46 6.05 -5.47
CA ARG A 123 7.17 4.97 -4.53
C ARG A 123 6.39 3.85 -5.22
N HIS A 124 5.37 4.22 -5.99
CA HIS A 124 4.55 3.29 -6.75
C HIS A 124 5.40 2.51 -7.77
N GLN A 125 6.21 3.19 -8.59
CA GLN A 125 7.07 2.54 -9.59
C GLN A 125 8.09 1.57 -8.97
N ARG A 126 8.72 1.95 -7.85
CA ARG A 126 9.64 1.07 -7.10
C ARG A 126 8.93 -0.18 -6.61
N ALA A 127 7.75 -0.04 -6.02
CA ALA A 127 6.94 -1.17 -5.56
C ALA A 127 6.46 -2.04 -6.74
N ALA A 128 6.00 -1.43 -7.83
CA ALA A 128 5.56 -2.13 -9.04
C ALA A 128 6.67 -2.99 -9.66
N HIS A 129 7.93 -2.52 -9.62
CA HIS A 129 9.07 -3.32 -10.08
C HIS A 129 9.24 -4.61 -9.26
N LEU A 130 9.07 -4.54 -7.94
CA LEU A 130 9.14 -5.71 -7.06
C LEU A 130 7.97 -6.68 -7.32
N VAL A 131 6.76 -6.15 -7.50
CA VAL A 131 5.57 -6.94 -7.80
C VAL A 131 5.73 -7.70 -9.11
N ARG A 132 6.16 -7.04 -10.19
CA ARG A 132 6.40 -7.68 -11.50
C ARG A 132 7.41 -8.82 -11.44
N ARG A 133 8.39 -8.76 -10.52
CA ARG A 133 9.37 -9.84 -10.33
C ARG A 133 8.82 -11.05 -9.56
N ARG A 134 7.75 -10.87 -8.78
CA ARG A 134 7.34 -11.82 -7.73
C ARG A 134 5.88 -12.27 -7.81
N THR A 135 5.13 -11.76 -8.77
CA THR A 135 3.70 -11.98 -8.92
C THR A 135 3.39 -12.18 -10.39
N THR A 136 2.63 -13.23 -10.71
CA THR A 136 2.16 -13.49 -12.07
C THR A 136 0.85 -12.73 -12.34
N PRO A 137 0.47 -12.52 -13.60
CA PRO A 137 -0.84 -11.97 -13.93
C PRO A 137 -1.99 -12.79 -13.34
N ALA A 138 -1.86 -14.13 -13.28
CA ALA A 138 -2.87 -15.00 -12.69
C ALA A 138 -3.07 -14.73 -11.19
N ASP A 139 -1.99 -14.43 -10.45
CA ASP A 139 -2.07 -14.08 -9.03
C ASP A 139 -2.83 -12.76 -8.82
N LEU A 140 -2.67 -11.79 -9.71
CA LEU A 140 -3.40 -10.51 -9.68
C LEU A 140 -4.89 -10.72 -9.99
N HIS A 141 -5.24 -11.63 -10.90
CA HIS A 141 -6.62 -11.87 -11.30
C HIS A 141 -7.33 -12.98 -10.50
N ALA A 142 -6.65 -13.59 -9.52
CA ALA A 142 -7.24 -14.63 -8.70
C ALA A 142 -8.50 -14.12 -7.97
N PRO A 143 -9.59 -14.90 -7.88
CA PRO A 143 -10.77 -14.50 -7.11
C PRO A 143 -10.46 -14.45 -5.61
N PHE A 144 -11.10 -13.53 -4.89
CA PHE A 144 -10.93 -13.37 -3.43
C PHE A 144 -11.68 -14.43 -2.64
N THR A 145 -12.74 -15.02 -3.20
CA THR A 145 -13.68 -15.93 -2.53
C THR A 145 -13.09 -17.30 -2.15
N GLY A 146 -11.77 -17.45 -2.15
CA GLY A 146 -11.07 -18.69 -1.86
C GLY A 146 -11.29 -19.75 -2.95
N LEU A 147 -10.41 -20.75 -2.97
CA LEU A 147 -10.65 -21.98 -3.74
C LEU A 147 -11.93 -22.61 -3.19
N VAL A 148 -12.99 -22.63 -4.00
CA VAL A 148 -14.07 -23.59 -3.79
C VAL A 148 -13.42 -24.96 -3.93
N ARG A 149 -13.09 -25.61 -2.80
CA ARG A 149 -12.70 -27.02 -2.81
C ARG A 149 -13.85 -27.79 -3.46
N ARG A 150 -13.57 -28.41 -4.60
CA ARG A 150 -14.32 -29.60 -5.05
C ARG A 150 -13.62 -30.83 -4.51
#